data_AF-A0A1Q6KK08-F1
#
_entry.id   AF-A0A1Q6KK08-F1
#
_cell.length_a   1.000
_cell.length_b   1.000
_cell.length_c   1.000
_cell.angle_alpha   90.00
_cell.angle_beta   90.00
_cell.angle_gamma   90.00
#
_symmetry.space_group_name_H-M   'P 1'
#
loop_
_entity.id
_entity.type
_entity.pdbx_description
1 polymer ?
#
loop_
_entity_poly.entity_id
_entity_poly.type
_entity_poly.pdbx_seq_one_letter_code
_entity_poly.pdbx_strand_id
1 'polypeptide(L)'
;MNNFSTWMIAIFMVMFWLFRAVVGLCTQYSIDMLGIVSYNFTYEVIIAFLTIPCIVLVVKRKMIGSLLYLVMYSAYFGEHLIANILPILQGQAVLTSDLSMNLISDVVAIVLALFSVIDMLADKGRKVNPSDGKTDWYFKNEKYDEELKAKDKREDKNEYKFY
;
A
#
# COMPACT_ATOMS: atom_id res chain seq x y z
N MET A 1 -12.98 12.98 5.33
CA MET A 1 -12.62 13.19 3.91
C MET A 1 -12.31 11.84 3.28
N ASN A 2 -12.68 11.60 2.02
CA ASN A 2 -12.11 10.45 1.31
C ASN A 2 -10.60 10.66 1.24
N ASN A 3 -9.81 9.74 1.79
CA ASN A 3 -8.36 9.90 1.87
C ASN A 3 -7.84 9.95 0.43
N PHE A 4 -7.28 11.10 0.03
CA PHE A 4 -6.66 11.28 -1.28
C PHE A 4 -5.64 10.16 -1.56
N SER A 5 -4.89 9.76 -0.52
CA SER A 5 -3.94 8.63 -0.54
C SER A 5 -4.56 7.32 -1.06
N THR A 6 -5.70 6.91 -0.51
CA THR A 6 -6.36 5.65 -0.90
C THR A 6 -6.85 5.71 -2.36
N TRP A 7 -7.33 6.86 -2.82
CA TRP A 7 -7.72 7.06 -4.22
C TRP A 7 -6.52 7.03 -5.17
N MET A 8 -5.41 7.66 -4.79
CA MET A 8 -4.17 7.65 -5.55
C MET A 8 -3.63 6.22 -5.71
N ILE A 9 -3.61 5.43 -4.63
CA ILE A 9 -3.18 4.03 -4.68
C ILE A 9 -4.12 3.20 -5.56
N ALA A 10 -5.43 3.40 -5.47
CA ALA A 10 -6.39 2.70 -6.33
C ALA A 10 -6.16 3.02 -7.82
N ILE A 11 -5.86 4.27 -8.17
CA ILE A 11 -5.52 4.66 -9.54
C ILE A 11 -4.25 3.94 -10.01
N PHE A 12 -3.18 3.93 -9.19
CA PHE A 12 -1.96 3.20 -9.54
C PHE A 12 -2.19 1.69 -9.69
N MET A 13 -3.03 1.07 -8.85
CA MET A 13 -3.43 -0.33 -9.03
C MET A 13 -4.11 -0.57 -10.38
N VAL A 14 -5.04 0.30 -10.78
CA VAL A 14 -5.74 0.17 -12.06
C VAL A 14 -4.79 0.39 -13.23
N MET A 15 -3.90 1.37 -13.13
CA MET A 15 -2.89 1.63 -14.16
C MET A 15 -1.95 0.43 -14.33
N PHE A 16 -1.46 -0.11 -13.22
CA PHE A 16 -0.58 -1.29 -13.25
C PHE A 16 -1.32 -2.52 -13.79
N TRP A 17 -2.59 -2.70 -13.42
CA TRP A 17 -3.43 -3.76 -13.94
C TRP A 17 -3.63 -3.66 -15.46
N LEU A 18 -3.97 -2.48 -15.98
CA LEU A 18 -4.08 -2.24 -17.42
C LEU A 18 -2.76 -2.49 -18.14
N PHE A 19 -1.65 -2.00 -17.57
CA PHE A 19 -0.32 -2.22 -18.10
C PHE A 19 -0.01 -3.71 -18.22
N ARG A 20 -0.26 -4.51 -17.18
CA ARG A 20 -0.06 -5.96 -17.22
C ARG A 20 -0.98 -6.65 -18.22
N ALA A 21 -2.25 -6.23 -18.32
CA ALA A 21 -3.15 -6.77 -19.34
C ALA A 21 -2.62 -6.55 -20.77
N VAL A 22 -2.04 -5.37 -21.06
CA VAL A 22 -1.39 -5.09 -22.35
C VAL A 22 -0.16 -5.97 -22.54
N VAL A 23 0.70 -6.10 -21.52
CA VAL A 23 1.89 -6.98 -21.58
C VAL A 23 1.52 -8.43 -21.86
N GLY A 24 0.47 -8.96 -21.21
CA GLY A 24 -0.02 -10.32 -21.46
C GLY A 24 -0.49 -10.52 -22.90
N LEU A 25 -1.22 -9.55 -23.46
CA LEU A 25 -1.64 -9.57 -24.87
C LEU A 25 -0.44 -9.49 -25.83
N CYS A 26 0.50 -8.58 -25.59
CA CYS A 26 1.69 -8.44 -26.41
C CYS A 26 2.54 -9.72 -26.40
N THR A 27 2.65 -10.38 -25.25
CA THR A 27 3.34 -11.68 -25.15
C THR A 27 2.65 -12.74 -26.00
N GLN A 28 1.31 -12.79 -25.98
CA GLN A 28 0.54 -13.75 -26.79
C GLN A 28 0.72 -13.52 -28.30
N TYR A 29 0.82 -12.27 -28.75
CA TYR A 29 1.03 -11.92 -30.16
C TYR A 29 2.52 -11.82 -30.55
N SER A 30 3.45 -12.15 -29.66
CA SER A 30 4.90 -12.04 -29.88
C SER A 30 5.34 -10.63 -30.28
N ILE A 31 4.66 -9.61 -29.76
CA ILE A 31 5.03 -8.20 -29.91
C ILE A 31 5.96 -7.85 -28.76
N ASP A 32 7.18 -7.42 -29.09
CA ASP A 32 8.17 -7.04 -28.09
C ASP A 32 7.79 -5.70 -27.41
N MET A 33 7.53 -5.76 -26.10
CA MET A 33 7.21 -4.61 -25.26
C MET A 33 8.40 -4.28 -24.36
N LEU A 34 9.47 -3.75 -24.96
CA LEU A 34 10.69 -3.35 -24.25
C LEU A 34 11.31 -4.50 -23.43
N GLY A 35 11.18 -5.74 -23.91
CA GLY A 35 11.63 -6.95 -23.19
C GLY A 35 10.75 -7.37 -22.01
N ILE A 36 9.61 -6.70 -21.77
CA ILE A 36 8.69 -7.09 -20.69
C ILE A 36 7.74 -8.17 -21.19
N VAL A 37 7.76 -9.33 -20.53
CA VAL A 37 7.07 -10.54 -20.97
C VAL A 37 6.21 -11.10 -19.83
N SER A 38 5.08 -11.71 -20.17
CA SER A 38 4.33 -12.53 -19.21
C SER A 38 5.05 -13.85 -18.97
N TYR A 39 5.53 -14.09 -17.74
CA TYR A 39 6.20 -15.34 -17.37
C TYR A 39 5.34 -16.57 -17.64
N ASN A 40 4.07 -16.52 -17.25
CA ASN A 40 3.08 -17.54 -17.55
C ASN A 40 1.73 -16.90 -17.82
N PHE A 41 1.26 -17.02 -19.05
CA PHE A 41 0.02 -16.40 -19.51
C PHE A 41 -1.21 -16.85 -18.69
N THR A 42 -1.28 -18.13 -18.31
CA THR A 42 -2.41 -18.66 -17.52
C THR A 42 -2.50 -18.00 -16.15
N TYR A 43 -1.36 -17.89 -15.45
CA TYR A 43 -1.33 -17.24 -14.13
C TYR A 43 -1.59 -15.74 -14.22
N GLU A 44 -1.06 -15.07 -15.24
CA GLU A 44 -1.35 -13.66 -15.52
C GLU A 44 -2.84 -13.38 -15.67
N VAL A 45 -3.55 -14.19 -16.45
CA VAL A 45 -5.00 -14.06 -16.64
C VAL A 45 -5.74 -14.27 -15.31
N ILE A 46 -5.38 -15.31 -14.56
CA ILE A 46 -6.00 -15.59 -13.25
C ILE A 46 -5.81 -14.41 -12.29
N ILE A 47 -4.58 -13.89 -12.18
CA ILE A 47 -4.26 -12.78 -11.29
C ILE A 47 -4.98 -11.51 -11.75
N ALA A 48 -5.02 -11.22 -13.05
CA ALA A 48 -5.72 -10.08 -13.61
C ALA A 48 -7.23 -10.09 -13.31
N PHE A 49 -7.87 -11.27 -13.21
CA PHE A 49 -9.27 -11.34 -12.77
C PHE A 49 -9.41 -11.19 -11.25
N LEU A 50 -8.50 -11.75 -10.45
CA LEU A 50 -8.53 -11.66 -8.99
C LEU A 50 -8.18 -10.26 -8.45
N THR A 51 -7.44 -9.45 -9.21
CA THR A 51 -7.11 -8.08 -8.84
C THR A 51 -8.32 -7.15 -8.85
N ILE A 52 -9.27 -7.37 -9.76
CA ILE A 52 -10.48 -6.53 -9.86
C ILE A 52 -11.26 -6.49 -8.54
N PRO A 53 -11.68 -7.62 -7.93
CA PRO A 53 -12.35 -7.58 -6.64
C PRO A 53 -11.45 -7.04 -5.52
N CYS A 54 -10.13 -7.23 -5.59
CA CYS A 54 -9.19 -6.66 -4.62
C CYS A 54 -9.17 -5.13 -4.68
N ILE A 55 -9.13 -4.52 -5.87
CA ILE A 55 -9.21 -3.07 -6.06
C ILE A 55 -10.54 -2.54 -5.48
N VAL A 56 -11.66 -3.20 -5.76
CA VAL A 56 -12.98 -2.82 -5.22
C VAL A 56 -12.97 -2.85 -3.68
N LEU A 57 -12.38 -3.88 -3.07
CA LEU A 57 -12.27 -3.99 -1.62
C LEU A 57 -11.34 -2.92 -1.01
N VAL A 58 -10.26 -2.55 -1.70
CA VAL A 58 -9.36 -1.46 -1.30
C VAL A 58 -10.09 -0.12 -1.33
N VAL A 59 -10.84 0.17 -2.40
CA VAL A 59 -11.66 1.39 -2.50
C VAL A 59 -12.74 1.43 -1.41
N LYS A 60 -13.34 0.28 -1.08
CA LYS A 60 -14.28 0.13 0.05
C LYS A 60 -13.61 0.14 1.42
N ARG A 61 -12.29 0.40 1.50
CA ARG A 61 -11.49 0.46 2.72
C ARG A 61 -11.54 -0.81 3.59
N LYS A 62 -11.58 -1.97 2.94
CA LYS A 62 -11.52 -3.28 3.61
C LYS A 62 -10.08 -3.78 3.61
N MET A 63 -9.49 -3.96 4.80
CA MET A 63 -8.12 -4.51 4.98
C MET A 63 -7.88 -5.80 4.21
N ILE A 64 -8.91 -6.66 4.13
CA ILE A 64 -8.81 -7.96 3.46
C ILE A 64 -8.41 -7.81 1.98
N GLY A 65 -8.88 -6.74 1.31
CA GLY A 65 -8.58 -6.52 -0.11
C GLY A 65 -7.11 -6.21 -0.34
N SER A 66 -6.52 -5.37 0.50
CA SER A 66 -5.09 -5.06 0.41
C SER A 66 -4.20 -6.24 0.81
N LEU A 67 -4.64 -7.06 1.77
CA LEU A 67 -3.87 -8.22 2.21
C LEU A 67 -3.87 -9.32 1.15
N LEU A 68 -5.03 -9.59 0.55
CA LEU A 68 -5.13 -10.48 -0.61
C LEU A 68 -4.30 -9.99 -1.79
N TYR A 69 -4.35 -8.68 -2.09
CA TYR A 69 -3.53 -8.10 -3.14
C TYR A 69 -2.04 -8.33 -2.91
N LEU A 70 -1.54 -8.10 -1.68
CA LEU A 70 -0.16 -8.39 -1.30
C LEU A 70 0.19 -9.87 -1.47
N VAL A 71 -0.63 -10.78 -0.95
CA VAL A 71 -0.35 -12.21 -1.04
C VAL A 71 -0.25 -12.67 -2.50
N MET A 72 -1.20 -12.26 -3.34
CA MET A 72 -1.21 -12.66 -4.75
C MET A 72 -0.01 -12.09 -5.52
N TYR A 73 0.29 -10.79 -5.31
CA TYR A 73 1.37 -10.13 -6.04
C TYR A 73 2.75 -10.61 -5.58
N SER A 74 2.92 -10.82 -4.27
CA SER A 74 4.16 -11.39 -3.73
C SER A 74 4.34 -12.85 -4.13
N ALA A 75 3.26 -13.64 -4.24
CA ALA A 75 3.37 -15.03 -4.68
C ALA A 75 3.82 -15.11 -6.14
N TYR A 76 3.22 -14.31 -7.03
CA TYR A 76 3.55 -14.37 -8.45
C TYR A 76 4.83 -13.61 -8.78
N PHE A 77 4.86 -12.29 -8.57
CA PHE A 77 6.01 -11.45 -8.93
C PHE A 77 7.19 -11.65 -7.98
N GLY A 78 6.94 -11.99 -6.71
CA GLY A 78 8.01 -12.22 -5.73
C GLY A 78 8.77 -13.53 -5.97
N GLU A 79 8.11 -14.60 -6.40
CA GLU A 79 8.78 -15.84 -6.79
C GLU A 79 9.77 -15.57 -7.94
N HIS A 80 9.30 -14.89 -9.00
CA HIS A 80 10.13 -14.54 -10.15
C HIS A 80 11.28 -13.59 -9.78
N LEU A 81 11.03 -12.61 -8.92
CA LEU A 81 12.06 -11.71 -8.43
C LEU A 81 13.17 -12.45 -7.68
N ILE A 82 12.83 -13.34 -6.76
CA ILE A 82 13.82 -14.11 -5.98
C ILE A 82 14.57 -15.09 -6.88
N ALA A 83 13.86 -15.79 -7.76
CA ALA A 83 14.45 -16.76 -8.69
C ALA A 83 15.48 -16.11 -9.64
N ASN A 84 15.28 -14.85 -10.01
CA ASN A 84 16.18 -14.11 -10.88
C ASN A 84 17.30 -13.40 -10.11
N ILE A 85 17.03 -12.83 -8.93
CA ILE A 85 18.04 -12.09 -8.15
C ILE A 85 19.08 -13.03 -7.53
N LEU A 86 18.71 -14.20 -7.01
CA LEU A 86 19.65 -15.09 -6.32
C LEU A 86 20.81 -15.56 -7.23
N PRO A 87 20.58 -16.04 -8.48
CA PRO A 87 21.65 -16.42 -9.39
C PRO A 87 22.54 -15.24 -9.81
N ILE A 88 21.98 -14.04 -9.93
CA ILE A 88 22.74 -12.82 -10.25
C ILE A 88 23.69 -12.48 -9.10
N LEU A 89 23.21 -12.52 -7.85
CA LEU A 89 24.03 -12.26 -6.67
C LEU A 89 25.16 -13.29 -6.50
N GLN A 90 24.95 -14.52 -6.96
CA GLN A 90 25.94 -15.60 -6.95
C GLN A 90 26.91 -15.55 -8.14
N GLY A 91 26.78 -14.56 -9.03
CA GLY A 91 27.62 -14.42 -10.23
C GLY A 91 27.37 -15.50 -11.30
N GLN A 92 26.28 -16.26 -11.19
CA GLN A 92 25.93 -17.34 -12.13
C GLN A 92 25.11 -16.86 -13.32
N ALA A 93 24.51 -15.66 -13.23
CA ALA A 93 23.68 -15.08 -14.28
C ALA A 93 24.12 -13.65 -14.60
N VAL A 94 24.07 -13.29 -15.89
CA VAL A 94 24.32 -11.94 -16.38
C VAL A 94 22.99 -11.22 -16.56
N LEU A 95 22.91 -9.98 -16.08
CA LEU A 95 21.77 -9.10 -16.31
C LEU A 95 21.67 -8.74 -17.80
N THR A 96 20.67 -9.31 -18.49
CA THR A 96 20.28 -8.88 -19.84
C THR A 96 19.32 -7.69 -19.76
N SER A 97 19.21 -6.90 -20.84
CA SER A 97 18.27 -5.77 -20.92
C SER A 97 16.84 -6.20 -20.62
N ASP A 98 16.41 -7.33 -21.16
CA ASP A 98 15.03 -7.81 -21.08
C ASP A 98 14.71 -8.32 -19.67
N LEU A 99 15.68 -8.99 -19.03
CA LEU A 99 15.58 -9.41 -17.63
C LEU A 99 15.51 -8.21 -16.70
N SER A 100 16.28 -7.15 -16.98
CA SER A 100 16.30 -5.94 -16.16
C SER A 100 14.95 -5.21 -16.14
N MET A 101 14.25 -5.14 -17.29
CA MET A 101 12.95 -4.48 -17.39
C MET A 101 11.85 -5.29 -16.70
N ASN A 102 11.86 -6.62 -16.82
CA ASN A 102 10.94 -7.49 -16.09
C ASN A 102 11.15 -7.40 -14.57
N LEU A 103 12.40 -7.41 -14.11
CA LEU A 103 12.72 -7.25 -12.69
C LEU A 103 12.23 -5.92 -12.11
N ILE A 104 12.36 -4.82 -12.86
CA ILE A 104 11.83 -3.52 -12.45
C ILE A 104 10.29 -3.58 -12.34
N SER A 105 9.62 -4.20 -13.31
CA SER A 105 8.16 -4.42 -13.24
C SER A 105 7.75 -5.20 -12.00
N ASP A 106 8.49 -6.26 -11.65
CA ASP A 106 8.22 -7.11 -10.48
C ASP A 106 8.42 -6.33 -9.17
N VAL A 107 9.49 -5.54 -9.08
CA VAL A 107 9.73 -4.65 -7.93
C VAL A 107 8.59 -3.65 -7.77
N VAL A 108 8.15 -3.00 -8.86
CA VAL A 108 7.03 -2.06 -8.84
C VAL A 108 5.75 -2.75 -8.36
N ALA A 109 5.48 -3.98 -8.81
CA ALA A 109 4.33 -4.76 -8.39
C ALA A 109 4.29 -4.97 -6.87
N ILE A 110 5.42 -5.42 -6.30
CA ILE A 110 5.55 -5.69 -4.86
C ILE A 110 5.48 -4.41 -4.05
N VAL A 111 6.19 -3.37 -4.46
CA VAL A 111 6.21 -2.07 -3.78
C VAL A 111 4.80 -1.48 -3.71
N LEU A 112 4.06 -1.53 -4.81
CA LEU A 112 2.68 -1.04 -4.88
C LEU A 112 1.75 -1.86 -3.97
N ALA A 113 1.94 -3.17 -3.90
CA ALA A 113 1.18 -4.03 -3.00
C ALA A 113 1.51 -3.80 -1.51
N LEU A 114 2.73 -3.41 -1.20
CA LEU A 114 3.16 -3.04 0.15
C LEU A 114 2.57 -1.68 0.55
N PHE A 115 2.60 -0.70 -0.35
CA PHE A 115 2.00 0.61 -0.13
C PHE A 115 0.49 0.54 0.14
N SER A 116 -0.23 -0.36 -0.52
CA SER A 116 -1.67 -0.50 -0.26
C SER A 116 -1.96 -1.00 1.15
N VAL A 117 -1.10 -1.86 1.70
CA VAL A 117 -1.25 -2.33 3.09
C VAL A 117 -0.90 -1.21 4.06
N ILE A 118 0.18 -0.48 3.81
CA ILE A 118 0.60 0.66 4.65
C ILE A 118 -0.50 1.73 4.69
N ASP A 119 -1.12 2.09 3.56
CA ASP A 119 -2.20 3.07 3.52
C ASP A 119 -3.40 2.63 4.37
N MET A 120 -3.77 1.35 4.28
CA MET A 120 -4.89 0.83 5.05
C MET A 120 -4.56 0.74 6.55
N LEU A 121 -3.32 0.40 6.92
CA LEU A 121 -2.84 0.44 8.30
C LEU A 121 -2.81 1.87 8.85
N ALA A 122 -2.34 2.84 8.05
CA ALA A 122 -2.34 4.25 8.41
C ALA A 122 -3.77 4.78 8.60
N ASP A 123 -4.74 4.38 7.76
CA ASP A 123 -6.16 4.74 7.96
C ASP A 123 -6.72 4.13 9.25
N LYS A 124 -6.34 2.88 9.58
CA LYS A 124 -6.73 2.26 10.85
C LYS A 124 -6.12 2.98 12.05
N GLY A 125 -4.85 3.37 11.97
CA GLY A 125 -4.17 4.16 13.01
C GLY A 125 -4.85 5.51 13.26
N ARG A 126 -5.24 6.23 12.20
CA ARG A 126 -5.98 7.50 12.30
C ARG A 126 -7.37 7.33 12.93
N LYS A 127 -8.03 6.18 12.73
CA LYS A 127 -9.32 5.88 13.38
C LYS A 127 -9.18 5.55 14.86
N VAL A 128 -8.06 4.95 15.28
CA VAL A 128 -7.80 4.61 16.68
C VAL A 128 -7.47 5.86 17.48
N ASN A 129 -6.69 6.79 16.93
CA ASN A 129 -6.40 8.10 17.53
C ASN A 129 -6.89 9.22 16.60
N PRO A 130 -8.18 9.56 16.62
CA PRO A 130 -8.69 10.69 15.86
C PRO A 130 -8.10 11.98 16.43
N SER A 131 -7.48 12.80 15.57
CA SER A 131 -7.13 14.18 15.90
C SER A 131 -8.12 15.13 15.22
N ASP A 132 -8.75 16.00 16.00
CA ASP A 132 -9.64 17.03 15.46
C ASP A 132 -8.94 18.39 15.54
N GLY A 133 -8.52 18.93 14.40
CA GLY A 133 -7.84 20.22 14.33
C GLY A 133 -8.67 21.40 14.87
N LYS A 134 -9.99 21.26 15.03
CA LYS A 134 -10.85 22.31 15.58
C LYS A 134 -10.77 22.41 17.11
N THR A 135 -10.53 21.30 17.78
CA THR A 135 -10.53 21.21 19.25
C THR A 135 -9.15 20.89 19.82
N ASP A 136 -8.34 20.12 19.09
CA ASP A 136 -7.03 19.63 19.55
C ASP A 136 -6.03 20.77 19.82
N TRP A 137 -6.13 21.91 19.11
CA TRP A 137 -5.24 23.05 19.38
C TRP A 137 -5.44 23.63 20.79
N TYR A 138 -6.64 23.48 21.36
CA TYR A 138 -6.98 23.92 22.71
C TYR A 138 -6.64 22.84 23.75
N PHE A 139 -6.99 21.58 23.47
CA PHE A 139 -6.83 20.48 24.44
C PHE A 139 -5.43 19.84 24.46
N LYS A 140 -4.61 20.03 23.42
CA LYS A 140 -3.25 19.48 23.30
C LYS A 140 -2.20 20.59 23.29
N ASN A 141 -2.29 21.54 24.21
CA ASN A 141 -1.27 22.57 24.40
C ASN A 141 -0.79 22.60 25.86
N GLU A 142 0.45 23.08 26.07
CA GLU A 142 1.06 23.12 27.41
C GLU A 142 0.27 23.98 28.39
N LYS A 143 -0.39 25.05 27.90
CA LYS A 143 -1.21 25.94 28.74
C LYS A 143 -2.43 25.23 29.32
N TYR A 144 -3.10 24.38 28.55
CA TYR A 144 -4.23 23.60 28.99
C TYR A 144 -3.81 22.56 30.02
N ASP A 145 -2.67 21.90 29.81
CA ASP A 145 -2.09 20.96 30.79
C ASP A 145 -1.73 21.66 32.12
N GLU A 146 -1.23 22.90 32.05
CA GLU A 146 -0.97 23.72 33.23
C GLU A 146 -2.27 24.14 33.95
N GLU A 147 -3.30 24.55 33.21
CA GLU A 147 -4.62 24.86 33.76
C GLU A 147 -5.27 23.64 34.43
N LEU A 148 -5.13 22.46 33.83
CA LEU A 148 -5.65 21.20 34.36
C LEU A 148 -4.94 20.86 35.68
N LYS A 149 -3.61 20.89 35.70
CA LYS A 149 -2.82 20.67 36.92
C LYS A 149 -3.14 21.69 38.02
N ALA A 150 -3.43 22.94 37.66
CA ALA A 150 -3.82 23.98 38.61
C ALA A 150 -5.25 23.78 39.15
N LYS A 151 -6.16 23.17 38.38
CA LYS A 151 -7.48 22.73 38.86
C LYS A 151 -7.34 21.53 39.80
N ASP A 152 -6.62 20.49 39.40
CA ASP A 152 -6.39 19.30 40.22
C ASP A 152 -5.78 19.68 41.59
N LYS A 153 -4.77 20.56 41.60
CA LYS A 153 -4.17 21.05 42.86
C LYS A 153 -5.12 21.83 43.78
N ARG A 154 -6.18 22.43 43.23
CA ARG A 154 -7.21 23.12 44.04
C ARG A 154 -8.25 22.13 44.56
N GLU A 155 -8.60 21.13 43.76
CA GLU A 155 -9.50 20.05 44.17
C GLU A 155 -8.89 19.21 45.29
N ASP A 156 -7.60 18.85 45.20
CA ASP A 156 -6.87 18.16 46.26
C ASP A 156 -6.80 18.96 47.58
N LYS A 157 -6.89 20.29 47.49
CA LYS A 157 -6.86 21.20 48.64
C LYS A 157 -8.25 21.64 49.11
N ASN A 158 -9.32 21.16 48.46
CA ASN A 158 -10.72 21.52 48.75
C ASN A 158 -10.98 23.04 48.84
N GLU A 159 -10.24 23.84 48.07
CA GLU A 159 -10.42 25.29 48.04
C GLU A 159 -11.49 25.68 46.99
N TYR A 160 -12.73 25.27 47.22
CA TYR A 160 -13.85 25.72 46.39
C TYR A 160 -14.37 27.07 46.90
N LYS A 161 -14.31 28.09 46.04
CA LYS A 161 -15.09 29.31 46.26
C LYS A 161 -16.51 29.08 45.77
N PHE A 162 -17.41 28.78 46.70
CA PHE A 162 -18.85 28.89 46.47
C PHE A 162 -19.21 30.37 46.51
N TYR A 163 -19.63 30.91 45.36
CA TYR A 163 -20.37 32.18 45.30
C TYR A 163 -21.85 31.88 45.33
#